data_AF-A0AA37VPX1-F1
#
_entry.id   AF-A0AA37VPX1-F1
#
_cell.length_a   1.000
_cell.length_b   1.000
_cell.length_c   1.000
_cell.angle_alpha   90.00
_cell.angle_beta   90.00
_cell.angle_gamma   90.00
#
_symmetry.space_group_name_H-M   'P 1'
#
loop_
_entity.id
_entity.type
_entity.pdbx_description
1 polymer ?
#
loop_
_entity_poly.entity_id
_entity_poly.type
_entity_poly.pdbx_seq_one_letter_code
_entity_poly.pdbx_strand_id
1 'polypeptide(L)'
;MITIDHEASQAADAGVESALCCMTLDELSRMQDVLFDQLRTGLPAVERIAAALDCLDPEVGAWLRLHDDRGEAVRVVMLLGALAVAIAWMTHRHTPAPSPRLRDAIARVREDHVYMLPIPRSDPCFCGSGSQFRACHGRPPMAVPAV
;
A
#
# COMPACT_ATOMS: atom_id res chain seq x y z
N MET A 1 23.94 11.69 -12.27
CA MET A 1 23.54 10.28 -12.21
C MET A 1 22.47 10.12 -11.13
N ILE A 2 21.36 10.87 -11.24
CA ILE A 2 20.26 10.96 -10.24
C ILE A 2 18.89 10.90 -10.94
N THR A 3 18.83 11.22 -12.24
CA THR A 3 17.57 11.29 -13.00
C THR A 3 16.95 9.92 -13.33
N ILE A 4 17.77 8.87 -13.48
CA ILE A 4 17.32 7.56 -13.98
C ILE A 4 16.49 6.83 -12.91
N ASP A 5 16.89 6.89 -11.64
CA ASP A 5 16.20 6.17 -10.55
C ASP A 5 14.83 6.78 -10.25
N HIS A 6 14.70 8.10 -10.41
CA HIS A 6 13.44 8.82 -10.20
C HIS A 6 12.41 8.51 -11.30
N GLU A 7 12.84 8.45 -12.57
CA GLU A 7 11.96 8.12 -13.69
C GLU A 7 11.49 6.66 -13.62
N ALA A 8 12.38 5.74 -13.24
CA ALA A 8 12.04 4.34 -13.04
C ALA A 8 11.02 4.14 -11.89
N SER A 9 11.22 4.86 -10.77
CA SER A 9 10.29 4.84 -9.64
C SER A 9 8.91 5.40 -10.01
N GLN A 10 8.85 6.49 -10.77
CA GLN A 10 7.57 7.04 -11.26
C GLN A 10 6.84 6.11 -12.24
N ALA A 11 7.58 5.46 -13.14
CA ALA A 11 7.00 4.50 -14.07
C ALA A 11 6.44 3.26 -13.34
N ALA A 12 7.17 2.77 -12.34
CA ALA A 12 6.68 1.71 -11.46
C ALA A 12 5.41 2.16 -10.72
N ASP A 13 5.40 3.35 -10.10
CA ASP A 13 4.23 3.89 -9.39
C ASP A 13 3.01 3.98 -10.32
N ALA A 14 3.19 4.41 -11.57
CA ALA A 14 2.12 4.41 -12.57
C ALA A 14 1.62 3.00 -12.92
N GLY A 15 2.51 2.01 -13.00
CA GLY A 15 2.18 0.60 -13.24
C GLY A 15 1.28 0.03 -12.14
N VAL A 16 1.69 0.18 -10.87
CA VAL A 16 0.87 -0.27 -9.73
C VAL A 16 -0.44 0.52 -9.62
N GLU A 17 -0.43 1.83 -9.87
CA GLU A 17 -1.66 2.65 -9.92
C GLU A 17 -2.64 2.08 -10.95
N SER A 18 -2.16 1.77 -12.16
CA SER A 18 -2.98 1.22 -13.24
C SER A 18 -3.51 -0.17 -12.90
N ALA A 19 -2.67 -1.05 -12.35
CA ALA A 19 -3.06 -2.40 -11.94
C ALA A 19 -4.20 -2.35 -10.91
N LEU A 20 -4.03 -1.57 -9.83
CA LEU A 20 -5.04 -1.45 -8.78
C LEU A 20 -6.34 -0.80 -9.28
N CYS A 21 -6.29 0.14 -10.23
CA CYS A 21 -7.48 0.74 -10.84
C CYS A 21 -8.32 -0.26 -11.64
N CYS A 22 -7.69 -1.30 -12.19
CA CYS A 22 -8.34 -2.27 -13.05
C CYS A 22 -8.88 -3.50 -12.29
N MET A 23 -8.52 -3.64 -11.01
CA MET A 23 -8.93 -4.78 -10.18
C MET A 23 -10.34 -4.63 -9.62
N THR A 24 -11.03 -5.76 -9.53
CA THR A 24 -12.26 -5.93 -8.76
C THR A 24 -11.98 -5.91 -7.25
N LEU A 25 -13.03 -5.70 -6.45
CA LEU A 25 -12.92 -5.75 -4.99
C LEU A 25 -12.39 -7.11 -4.49
N ASP A 26 -12.79 -8.20 -5.15
CA ASP A 26 -12.32 -9.55 -4.80
C ASP A 26 -10.83 -9.73 -5.12
N GLU A 27 -10.34 -9.19 -6.23
CA GLU A 27 -8.92 -9.22 -6.58
C GLU A 27 -8.07 -8.41 -5.60
N LEU A 28 -8.52 -7.20 -5.26
CA LEU A 28 -7.86 -6.35 -4.27
C LEU A 28 -7.81 -7.04 -2.89
N SER A 29 -8.91 -7.68 -2.49
CA SER A 29 -9.00 -8.39 -1.20
C SER A 29 -8.08 -9.62 -1.18
N ARG A 30 -8.04 -10.42 -2.26
CA ARG A 30 -7.10 -11.55 -2.39
C ARG A 30 -5.65 -11.10 -2.30
N MET A 31 -5.32 -9.97 -2.91
CA MET A 31 -3.97 -9.40 -2.84
C MET A 31 -3.61 -8.97 -1.42
N GLN A 32 -4.54 -8.35 -0.70
CA GLN A 32 -4.36 -8.01 0.72
C GLN A 32 -4.16 -9.27 1.58
N ASP A 33 -4.93 -10.33 1.35
CA ASP A 33 -4.80 -11.59 2.08
C ASP A 33 -3.43 -12.25 1.87
N VAL A 34 -2.93 -12.26 0.62
CA VAL A 34 -1.58 -12.76 0.30
C VAL A 34 -0.52 -11.98 1.09
N LEU A 35 -0.62 -10.66 1.13
CA LEU A 35 0.32 -9.81 1.88
C LEU A 35 0.25 -10.06 3.38
N PHE A 36 -0.96 -10.20 3.95
CA PHE A 36 -1.13 -10.52 5.37
C PHE A 36 -0.60 -11.90 5.74
N ASP A 37 -0.81 -12.90 4.88
CA ASP A 37 -0.25 -14.23 5.10
C ASP A 37 1.29 -14.19 5.10
N GLN A 38 1.89 -13.49 4.13
CA GLN A 38 3.34 -13.30 4.09
C GLN A 38 3.83 -12.59 5.38
N LEU A 39 3.22 -11.48 5.79
CA LEU A 39 3.61 -10.76 7.01
C LEU A 39 3.52 -11.63 8.27
N ARG A 40 2.48 -12.46 8.39
CA ARG A 40 2.26 -13.37 9.52
C ARG A 40 3.31 -14.49 9.60
N THR A 41 3.87 -14.91 8.46
CA THR A 41 4.96 -15.90 8.43
C THR A 41 6.34 -15.35 8.81
N GLY A 42 6.42 -14.05 9.11
CA GLY A 42 7.65 -13.35 9.47
C GLY A 42 8.34 -12.76 8.24
N LEU A 43 8.04 -11.49 7.95
CA LEU A 43 8.60 -10.62 6.88
C LEU A 43 9.49 -11.38 5.88
N PRO A 44 8.90 -12.16 4.95
CA PRO A 44 9.68 -12.87 3.96
C PRO A 44 10.40 -11.87 3.07
N ALA A 45 11.55 -12.27 2.54
CA ALA A 45 12.30 -11.46 1.57
C ALA A 45 11.35 -10.95 0.48
N VAL A 46 11.52 -9.68 0.07
CA VAL A 46 10.68 -9.02 -0.94
C VAL A 46 10.44 -9.89 -2.16
N GLU A 47 11.44 -10.67 -2.59
CA GLU A 47 11.33 -11.55 -3.75
C GLU A 47 10.25 -12.62 -3.62
N ARG A 48 10.04 -13.17 -2.42
CA ARG A 48 8.99 -14.15 -2.18
C ARG A 48 7.62 -13.48 -2.19
N ILE A 49 7.51 -12.27 -1.65
CA ILE A 49 6.27 -11.49 -1.70
C ILE A 49 5.95 -11.14 -3.15
N ALA A 50 6.93 -10.62 -3.89
CA ALA A 50 6.79 -10.27 -5.31
C ALA A 50 6.37 -11.48 -6.15
N ALA A 51 6.99 -12.66 -5.95
CA ALA A 51 6.60 -13.88 -6.65
C ALA A 51 5.15 -14.32 -6.33
N ALA A 52 4.68 -14.12 -5.09
CA ALA A 52 3.28 -14.39 -4.75
C ALA A 52 2.32 -13.39 -5.39
N LEU A 53 2.74 -12.12 -5.52
CA LEU A 53 1.96 -11.07 -6.18
C LEU A 53 1.93 -11.24 -7.69
N ASP A 54 2.99 -11.71 -8.34
CA ASP A 54 3.03 -11.94 -9.80
C ASP A 54 1.92 -12.89 -10.27
N CYS A 55 1.53 -13.85 -9.43
CA CYS A 55 0.43 -14.77 -9.70
C CYS A 55 -0.95 -14.08 -9.75
N LEU A 56 -1.06 -12.91 -9.12
CA LEU A 56 -2.26 -12.09 -9.12
C LEU A 56 -2.16 -10.98 -10.17
N ASP A 57 -1.04 -10.25 -10.18
CA ASP A 57 -0.75 -9.20 -11.14
C ASP A 57 0.78 -8.94 -11.22
N PRO A 58 1.40 -9.08 -12.41
CA PRO A 58 2.85 -8.94 -12.58
C PRO A 58 3.36 -7.51 -12.40
N GLU A 59 2.54 -6.48 -12.64
CA GLU A 59 2.96 -5.08 -12.45
C GLU A 59 3.15 -4.77 -10.96
N VAL A 60 2.31 -5.35 -10.09
CA VAL A 60 2.43 -5.18 -8.64
C VAL A 60 3.69 -5.89 -8.10
N GLY A 61 3.99 -7.09 -8.59
CA GLY A 61 5.22 -7.79 -8.21
C GLY A 61 6.48 -7.08 -8.73
N ALA A 62 6.45 -6.56 -9.95
CA ALA A 62 7.52 -5.74 -10.50
C ALA A 62 7.74 -4.45 -9.69
N TRP A 63 6.66 -3.77 -9.30
CA TRP A 63 6.71 -2.57 -8.46
C TRP A 63 7.46 -2.81 -7.15
N LEU A 64 7.18 -3.95 -6.49
CA LEU A 64 7.81 -4.27 -5.21
C LEU A 64 9.32 -4.49 -5.34
N ARG A 65 9.78 -5.06 -6.45
CA ARG A 65 11.21 -5.30 -6.74
C ARG A 65 11.96 -4.00 -7.09
N LEU A 66 11.31 -3.10 -7.82
CA LEU A 66 11.95 -1.88 -8.35
C LEU A 66 12.10 -0.75 -7.33
N HIS A 67 11.30 -0.73 -6.25
CA HIS A 67 11.43 0.28 -5.19
C HIS A 67 12.58 -0.07 -4.23
N ASP A 68 13.73 0.59 -4.31
CA ASP A 68 14.89 0.31 -3.44
C ASP A 68 15.11 1.35 -2.31
N ASP A 69 14.41 2.49 -2.36
CA ASP A 69 14.82 3.69 -1.63
C ASP A 69 14.66 3.64 -0.10
N ARG A 70 13.83 2.75 0.44
CA ARG A 70 13.66 2.53 1.89
C ARG A 70 13.31 1.06 2.12
N GLY A 71 13.96 0.42 3.10
CA GLY A 71 14.02 -1.04 3.27
C GLY A 71 12.71 -1.81 3.09
N GLU A 72 12.82 -3.09 2.78
CA GLU A 72 11.75 -4.04 2.40
C GLU A 72 10.39 -3.82 3.07
N ALA A 73 10.37 -3.65 4.40
CA ALA A 73 9.15 -3.42 5.16
C ALA A 73 8.36 -2.18 4.70
N VAL A 74 9.05 -1.08 4.36
CA VAL A 74 8.41 0.17 3.94
C VAL A 74 7.66 -0.02 2.62
N ARG A 75 8.23 -0.75 1.65
CA ARG A 75 7.57 -1.03 0.38
C ARG A 75 6.28 -1.82 0.56
N VAL A 76 6.33 -2.85 1.42
CA VAL A 76 5.16 -3.68 1.72
C VAL A 76 4.07 -2.84 2.37
N VAL A 77 4.43 -1.96 3.32
CA VAL A 77 3.49 -1.06 3.98
C VAL A 77 2.91 -0.03 2.99
N MET A 78 3.72 0.48 2.05
CA MET A 78 3.26 1.38 0.98
C MET A 78 2.20 0.70 0.11
N LEU A 79 2.46 -0.53 -0.34
CA LEU A 79 1.52 -1.32 -1.12
C LEU A 79 0.23 -1.63 -0.33
N LEU A 80 0.36 -2.02 0.94
CA LEU A 80 -0.80 -2.24 1.81
C LEU A 80 -1.64 -0.97 2.02
N GLY A 81 -0.99 0.19 2.15
CA GLY A 81 -1.66 1.48 2.24
C GLY A 81 -2.45 1.81 0.97
N ALA A 82 -1.83 1.63 -0.21
CA ALA A 82 -2.48 1.83 -1.51
C ALA A 82 -3.66 0.86 -1.71
N LEU A 83 -3.48 -0.43 -1.40
CA LEU A 83 -4.52 -1.45 -1.46
C LEU A 83 -5.70 -1.13 -0.54
N ALA A 84 -5.43 -0.71 0.70
CA ALA A 84 -6.50 -0.36 1.63
C ALA A 84 -7.30 0.86 1.16
N VAL A 85 -6.65 1.83 0.51
CA VAL A 85 -7.35 2.94 -0.14
C VAL A 85 -8.19 2.45 -1.32
N ALA A 86 -7.66 1.57 -2.17
CA ALA A 86 -8.42 0.99 -3.28
C ALA A 86 -9.65 0.21 -2.80
N ILE A 87 -9.48 -0.66 -1.81
CA ILE A 87 -10.56 -1.46 -1.18
C ILE A 87 -11.61 -0.57 -0.55
N ALA A 88 -11.21 0.41 0.27
CA ALA A 88 -12.14 1.34 0.89
C ALA A 88 -12.91 2.15 -0.17
N TRP A 89 -12.23 2.62 -1.22
CA TRP A 89 -12.86 3.37 -2.29
C TRP A 89 -13.89 2.52 -3.04
N MET A 90 -13.51 1.31 -3.47
CA MET A 90 -14.43 0.36 -4.12
C MET A 90 -15.62 -0.01 -3.23
N THR A 91 -15.39 -0.21 -1.93
CA THR A 91 -16.42 -0.60 -0.95
C THR A 91 -17.47 0.50 -0.76
N HIS A 92 -17.02 1.75 -0.60
CA HIS A 92 -17.92 2.87 -0.24
C HIS A 92 -18.38 3.71 -1.43
N ARG A 93 -17.69 3.64 -2.57
CA ARG A 93 -17.98 4.45 -3.76
C ARG A 93 -18.35 3.61 -4.99
N HIS A 94 -18.22 2.28 -4.92
CA HIS A 94 -18.55 1.34 -6.01
C HIS A 94 -17.89 1.69 -7.36
N THR A 95 -16.73 2.32 -7.31
CA THR A 95 -15.92 2.73 -8.47
C THR A 95 -14.45 2.56 -8.11
N PRO A 96 -13.54 2.42 -9.09
CA PRO A 96 -12.11 2.36 -8.80
C PRO A 96 -11.59 3.64 -8.13
N ALA A 97 -10.58 3.50 -7.27
CA ALA A 97 -9.88 4.65 -6.71
C ALA A 97 -9.15 5.41 -7.85
N PRO A 98 -9.29 6.74 -7.96
CA PRO A 98 -8.53 7.50 -8.94
C PRO A 98 -7.02 7.37 -8.69
N SER A 99 -6.21 7.26 -9.75
CA SER A 99 -4.73 7.14 -9.64
C SER A 99 -4.08 8.19 -8.71
N PRO A 100 -4.48 9.48 -8.72
CA PRO A 100 -3.93 10.46 -7.77
C PRO A 100 -4.16 10.10 -6.29
N ARG A 101 -5.24 9.37 -5.96
CA ARG A 101 -5.51 8.90 -4.59
C ARG A 101 -4.59 7.76 -4.17
N LEU A 102 -4.28 6.87 -5.10
CA LEU A 102 -3.33 5.76 -4.87
C LEU A 102 -1.91 6.32 -4.70
N ARG A 103 -1.52 7.27 -5.55
CA ARG A 103 -0.24 7.99 -5.42
C ARG A 103 -0.10 8.70 -4.08
N ASP A 104 -1.13 9.45 -3.69
CA ASP A 104 -1.17 10.13 -2.40
C ASP A 104 -1.03 9.14 -1.24
N ALA A 105 -1.60 7.94 -1.36
CA ALA A 105 -1.48 6.89 -0.35
C ALA A 105 -0.03 6.40 -0.22
N ILE A 106 0.59 6.06 -1.36
CA ILE A 106 2.00 5.65 -1.43
C ILE A 106 2.90 6.73 -0.82
N ALA A 107 2.71 8.00 -1.21
CA ALA A 107 3.47 9.13 -0.69
C ALA A 107 3.29 9.32 0.82
N ARG A 108 2.06 9.25 1.33
CA ARG A 108 1.77 9.38 2.77
C ARG A 108 2.42 8.28 3.59
N VAL A 109 2.40 7.03 3.12
CA VAL A 109 3.12 5.95 3.83
C VAL A 109 4.62 6.20 3.80
N ARG A 110 5.17 6.59 2.65
CA ARG A 110 6.60 6.90 2.49
C ARG A 110 7.06 8.03 3.42
N GLU A 111 6.19 8.98 3.72
CA GLU A 111 6.43 10.12 4.61
C GLU A 111 6.07 9.84 6.08
N ASP A 112 5.71 8.60 6.43
CA ASP A 112 5.21 8.22 7.77
C ASP A 112 3.93 8.98 8.20
N HIS A 113 3.19 9.49 7.23
CA HIS A 113 1.90 10.16 7.38
C HIS A 113 0.72 9.18 7.21
N VAL A 114 0.88 7.92 7.65
CA VAL A 114 -0.13 6.85 7.50
C VAL A 114 -1.50 7.21 8.09
N TYR A 115 -1.54 8.06 9.12
CA TYR A 115 -2.78 8.55 9.75
C TYR A 115 -3.62 9.43 8.84
N MET A 116 -3.03 9.94 7.76
CA MET A 116 -3.71 10.75 6.77
C MET A 116 -4.31 9.91 5.65
N LEU A 117 -4.09 8.60 5.57
CA LEU A 117 -4.67 7.80 4.48
C LEU A 117 -6.20 7.97 4.41
N PRO A 118 -6.80 8.08 3.20
CA PRO A 118 -8.24 8.29 3.01
C PRO A 118 -9.04 6.99 3.24
N ILE A 119 -8.76 6.29 4.34
CA ILE A 119 -9.45 5.09 4.80
C ILE A 119 -10.48 5.53 5.85
N PRO A 120 -11.75 5.12 5.75
CA PRO A 120 -12.75 5.43 6.77
C PRO A 120 -12.29 4.97 8.15
N ARG A 121 -12.53 5.81 9.16
CA ARG A 121 -12.05 5.60 10.53
C ARG A 121 -12.59 4.31 11.17
N SER A 122 -13.73 3.82 10.71
CA SER A 122 -14.40 2.58 11.15
C SER A 122 -13.83 1.32 10.51
N ASP A 123 -13.12 1.44 9.39
CA ASP A 123 -12.72 0.29 8.58
C ASP A 123 -11.54 -0.45 9.22
N PRO A 124 -11.31 -1.73 8.88
CA PRO A 124 -10.15 -2.48 9.34
C PRO A 124 -8.84 -1.77 8.98
N CYS A 125 -7.87 -1.82 9.89
CA CYS A 125 -6.56 -1.24 9.64
C CYS A 125 -5.77 -2.12 8.66
N PHE A 126 -5.12 -1.48 7.69
CA PHE A 126 -4.34 -2.12 6.62
C PHE A 126 -3.07 -2.86 7.08
N CYS A 127 -2.72 -2.81 8.38
CA CYS A 127 -1.50 -3.43 8.89
C CYS A 127 -1.71 -4.88 9.37
N GLY A 128 -2.90 -5.46 9.15
CA GLY A 128 -3.21 -6.83 9.53
C GLY A 128 -3.46 -7.04 11.04
N SER A 129 -3.59 -5.98 11.85
CA SER A 129 -3.80 -6.09 13.30
C SER A 129 -5.21 -6.53 13.72
N GLY A 130 -6.16 -6.55 12.78
CA GLY A 130 -7.59 -6.75 13.06
C GLY A 130 -8.27 -5.58 13.79
N SER A 131 -7.53 -4.54 14.17
CA SER A 131 -8.08 -3.33 14.79
C SER A 131 -8.67 -2.37 13.76
N GLN A 132 -9.58 -1.50 14.19
CA GLN A 132 -10.07 -0.40 13.35
C GLN A 132 -8.97 0.62 13.06
N PHE A 133 -8.99 1.23 11.87
CA PHE A 133 -8.02 2.23 11.45
C PHE A 133 -7.87 3.35 12.49
N ARG A 134 -8.98 3.91 13.01
CA ARG A 134 -8.94 4.97 14.05
C ARG A 134 -8.18 4.63 15.34
N ALA A 135 -8.09 3.35 15.67
CA ALA A 135 -7.48 2.88 16.91
C ALA A 135 -6.02 2.44 16.70
N CYS A 136 -5.66 2.17 15.45
CA CYS A 136 -4.33 1.73 15.05
C CYS A 136 -3.60 2.90 14.36
N HIS A 137 -3.54 2.94 13.04
CA HIS A 137 -2.75 3.94 12.31
C HIS A 137 -3.47 5.28 12.04
N GLY A 138 -4.77 5.40 12.30
CA GLY A 138 -5.58 6.59 12.00
C GLY A 138 -5.51 7.71 13.04
N ARG A 139 -4.57 7.63 13.99
CA ARG A 139 -4.35 8.68 15.01
C ARG A 139 -3.17 9.54 14.58
N PRO A 140 -3.31 10.88 14.58
CA PRO A 140 -2.16 11.73 14.41
C PRO A 140 -1.16 11.47 15.55
N PRO A 141 0.16 11.55 15.29
CA PRO A 141 1.14 11.50 16.37
C PRO A 141 0.80 12.59 17.38
N MET A 142 0.73 12.22 18.66
CA MET A 142 0.55 13.22 19.72
C MET A 142 1.73 14.17 19.64
N ALA A 143 1.48 15.46 19.46
CA ALA A 143 2.53 16.46 19.56
C ALA A 143 3.23 16.25 20.90
N VAL A 144 4.52 15.92 20.86
CA VAL A 144 5.34 15.93 22.07
C VAL A 144 5.32 17.39 22.54
N PRO A 145 4.84 17.69 23.75
CA PRO A 145 4.92 19.06 24.24
C PRO A 145 6.39 19.49 24.20
N ALA A 146 6.65 20.64 23.57
CA ALA A 146 7.98 21.23 23.56
C ALA A 146 8.42 21.44 25.02
N VAL A 147 9.46 20.72 25.43
CA VAL A 147 10.14 20.90 26.73
C VAL A 147 11.11 22.06 26.62
#